data_AF-A0A1A8P2M3-F1
#
_entry.id   AF-A0A1A8P2M3-F1
#
_cell.length_a   1.000
_cell.length_b   1.000
_cell.length_c   1.000
_cell.angle_alpha   90.00
_cell.angle_beta   90.00
_cell.angle_gamma   90.00
#
_symmetry.space_group_name_H-M   'P 1'
#
loop_
_entity.id
_entity.type
_entity.pdbx_description
1 polymer ?
#
loop_
_entity_poly.entity_id
_entity_poly.type
_entity_poly.pdbx_seq_one_letter_code
_entity_poly.pdbx_strand_id
1 'polypeptide(L)' 'GEEFLLLEKDRLVPCLSAEGLQIRSECTRVDAILKWVGHQRESRLCHLPELLNLSHLSLLSLSYLSDTLMKD' A
#
# COMPACT_ATOMS: atom_id res chain seq x y z
N GLY A 1 8.75 8.62 7.82
CA GLY A 1 9.53 9.32 6.78
C GLY A 1 8.63 9.54 5.60
N GLU A 2 8.48 10.78 5.16
CA GLU A 2 7.68 11.16 3.99
C GLU A 2 8.36 10.78 2.66
N GLU A 3 9.63 10.36 2.71
CA GLU A 3 10.42 9.91 1.56
C GLU A 3 9.76 8.78 0.76
N PHE A 4 9.00 7.89 1.42
CA PHE A 4 8.24 6.84 0.74
C PHE A 4 7.15 7.40 -0.20
N LEU A 5 6.54 8.53 0.14
CA LEU A 5 5.49 9.17 -0.66
C LEU A 5 6.03 9.81 -1.94
N LEU A 6 7.32 10.16 -1.91
CA LEU A 6 8.06 10.75 -3.02
C LEU A 6 8.65 9.70 -3.97
N LEU A 7 8.63 8.41 -3.59
CA LEU A 7 9.09 7.34 -4.47
C LEU A 7 8.16 7.19 -5.68
N GLU A 8 8.76 6.94 -6.83
CA GLU A 8 8.03 6.51 -8.01
C GLU A 8 7.58 5.05 -7.87
N LYS A 9 6.54 4.66 -8.62
CA LYS A 9 6.00 3.29 -8.65
C LYS A 9 7.10 2.25 -8.79
N ASP A 10 8.05 2.49 -9.70
CA ASP A 10 9.14 1.57 -10.02
C ASP A 10 10.02 1.23 -8.80
N ARG A 11 10.18 2.18 -7.87
CA ARG A 11 10.89 1.97 -6.61
C ARG A 11 9.97 1.49 -5.49
N LEU A 12 8.67 1.78 -5.58
CA LEU A 12 7.66 1.37 -4.61
C LEU A 12 7.40 -0.14 -4.67
N VAL A 13 7.26 -0.70 -5.87
CA VAL A 13 7.01 -2.14 -6.09
C VAL A 13 8.06 -3.03 -5.41
N PRO A 14 9.37 -2.87 -5.67
CA PRO A 14 10.38 -3.67 -4.97
C PRO A 14 10.45 -3.36 -3.48
N CYS A 15 10.06 -2.16 -3.03
CA CYS A 15 9.97 -1.82 -1.62
C CYS A 15 8.84 -2.59 -0.91
N LEU A 16 7.70 -2.77 -1.59
CA LEU A 16 6.56 -3.53 -1.08
C LEU A 16 6.77 -5.05 -1.22
N SER A 17 7.46 -5.50 -2.26
CA SER A 17 7.79 -6.91 -2.50
C SER A 17 9.01 -7.39 -1.73
N ALA A 18 9.89 -6.48 -1.27
CA ALA A 18 11.02 -6.86 -0.46
C ALA A 18 10.55 -7.37 0.90
N GLU A 19 10.65 -8.69 1.10
CA GLU A 19 10.46 -9.35 2.40
C GLU A 19 11.38 -8.79 3.50
N GLY A 20 12.44 -8.05 3.13
CA GLY A 20 13.40 -7.42 4.03
C GLY A 20 13.04 -6.02 4.52
N LEU A 21 12.01 -5.35 3.97
CA LEU A 21 11.52 -4.13 4.62
C LEU A 21 10.83 -4.56 5.90
N GLN A 22 11.25 -4.01 7.03
CA GLN A 22 10.66 -4.21 8.37
C GLN A 22 9.20 -3.69 8.49
N ILE A 23 8.44 -3.69 7.39
CA ILE A 23 6.99 -3.55 7.37
C ILE A 23 6.44 -4.83 8.00
N ARG A 24 6.39 -4.82 9.33
CA ARG A 24 6.09 -5.98 10.20
C ARG A 24 4.71 -6.63 9.98
N SER A 25 3.87 -6.13 9.07
CA SER A 25 2.55 -6.70 8.77
C SER A 25 2.01 -6.20 7.42
N GLU A 26 1.20 -7.03 6.75
CA GLU A 26 0.44 -6.64 5.54
C GLU A 26 -0.41 -5.38 5.77
N CYS A 27 -0.86 -5.12 7.01
CA CYS A 27 -1.61 -3.92 7.36
C CYS A 27 -0.79 -2.66 7.07
N THR A 28 0.46 -2.66 7.48
CA THR A 28 1.37 -1.52 7.26
C THR A 28 1.70 -1.35 5.78
N ARG A 29 1.73 -2.45 5.00
CA ARG A 29 1.90 -2.42 3.55
C ARG A 29 0.73 -1.70 2.87
N VAL A 30 -0.49 -2.10 3.23
CA VAL A 30 -1.73 -1.47 2.72
C VAL A 30 -1.81 0.00 3.13
N ASP A 31 -1.54 0.34 4.39
CA ASP A 31 -1.52 1.74 4.86
C ASP A 31 -0.51 2.60 4.07
N ALA A 32 0.69 2.07 3.81
CA ALA A 32 1.71 2.76 3.03
C ALA A 32 1.25 2.99 1.58
N ILE A 33 0.66 1.99 0.93
CA ILE A 33 0.10 2.11 -0.42
C ILE A 33 -1.00 3.19 -0.44
N LEU A 34 -1.92 3.17 0.53
CA LEU A 34 -3.01 4.13 0.61
C LEU A 34 -2.50 5.55 0.83
N LYS A 35 -1.48 5.75 1.68
CA LYS A 35 -0.84 7.06 1.85
C LYS A 35 -0.14 7.52 0.56
N TRP A 36 0.55 6.61 -0.13
CA TRP A 36 1.22 6.92 -1.39
C TRP A 36 0.23 7.31 -2.49
N VAL A 37 -0.86 6.56 -2.63
CA VAL A 37 -1.94 6.89 -3.57
C VAL A 37 -2.65 8.17 -3.15
N GLY A 38 -2.91 8.35 -1.85
CA GLY A 38 -3.52 9.56 -1.29
C GLY A 38 -2.73 10.83 -1.58
N HIS A 39 -1.41 10.75 -1.65
CA HIS A 39 -0.54 11.89 -1.97
C HIS A 39 -0.75 12.43 -3.40
N GLN A 40 -1.07 11.58 -4.38
CA GLN A 40 -1.42 12.00 -5.74
C GLN A 40 -2.55 11.12 -6.31
N ARG A 41 -3.75 11.26 -5.74
CA ARG A 41 -4.90 10.38 -6.05
C ARG A 41 -5.15 10.25 -7.54
N GLU A 42 -5.17 11.35 -8.29
CA GLU A 42 -5.56 11.35 -9.71
C GLU A 42 -4.64 10.51 -10.60
N SER A 43 -3.32 10.60 -10.43
CA SER A 43 -2.37 9.78 -11.21
C SER A 43 -2.11 8.41 -10.59
N ARG A 44 -2.22 8.26 -9.27
CA ARG A 44 -1.81 7.03 -8.56
C ARG A 44 -2.95 6.05 -8.32
N LEU A 45 -4.21 6.49 -8.40
CA LEU A 45 -5.38 5.62 -8.27
C LEU A 45 -5.36 4.46 -9.27
N CYS A 46 -4.90 4.70 -10.50
CA CYS A 46 -4.76 3.67 -11.52
C CYS A 46 -3.80 2.54 -11.12
N HIS A 47 -2.85 2.81 -10.21
CA HIS A 47 -1.87 1.84 -9.74
C HIS A 47 -2.28 1.16 -8.43
N LEU A 48 -3.31 1.67 -7.74
CA LEU A 48 -3.80 1.13 -6.47
C LEU A 48 -4.09 -0.39 -6.53
N PRO A 49 -4.89 -0.92 -7.46
CA PRO A 49 -5.20 -2.36 -7.48
C PRO A 49 -3.97 -3.22 -7.74
N GLU A 50 -3.04 -2.77 -8.57
CA GLU A 50 -1.79 -3.49 -8.84
C GLU A 50 -0.90 -3.55 -7.60
N LEU A 51 -0.76 -2.43 -6.88
CA LEU A 51 0.02 -2.35 -5.64
C LEU A 51 -0.63 -3.13 -4.49
N LEU A 52 -1.95 -3.09 -4.38
CA LEU A 52 -2.69 -3.88 -3.39
C LEU A 52 -2.54 -5.38 -3.66
N ASN A 53 -2.40 -5.82 -4.91
CA ASN A 53 -2.12 -7.22 -5.22
C ASN A 53 -0.72 -7.69 -4.77
N LEU A 54 0.23 -6.76 -4.59
CA LEU A 54 1.51 -7.05 -3.94
C LEU A 54 1.34 -7.22 -2.42
N SER A 55 0.23 -6.76 -1.87
CA SER A 55 -0.15 -7.03 -0.49
C SER A 55 -0.98 -8.31 -0.48
N HIS A 56 -0.63 -9.25 0.37
CA HIS A 56 -1.43 -10.44 0.60
C HIS A 56 -2.66 -10.04 1.42
N LEU A 57 -3.64 -9.41 0.76
CA LEU A 57 -4.91 -9.02 1.38
C LEU A 57 -5.61 -10.22 2.04
N SER A 58 -5.37 -11.43 1.55
CA SER A 58 -5.84 -12.69 2.15
C SER A 58 -5.27 -12.97 3.55
N LEU A 59 -4.14 -12.36 3.92
CA LEU A 59 -3.57 -12.44 5.27
C LEU A 59 -4.16 -11.38 6.21
N LEU A 60 -4.94 -10.43 5.69
CA LEU A 60 -5.59 -9.40 6.48
C LEU A 60 -6.96 -9.86 6.98
N SER A 61 -7.29 -9.48 8.20
CA SER A 61 -8.62 -9.67 8.74
C SER A 61 -9.65 -8.87 7.94
N LEU A 62 -10.81 -9.47 7.67
CA LEU A 62 -11.94 -8.78 7.01
C LEU A 62 -12.30 -7.46 7.71
N SER A 63 -12.26 -7.42 9.04
CA SER A 63 -12.52 -6.19 9.80
C SER A 63 -11.53 -5.06 9.47
N TYR A 64 -10.26 -5.39 9.23
CA TYR A 64 -9.24 -4.41 8.84
C TYR A 64 -9.47 -3.93 7.41
N LEU A 65 -9.78 -4.85 6.48
CA LEU A 65 -10.11 -4.50 5.10
C LEU A 65 -11.33 -3.58 5.03
N SER A 66 -12.39 -3.89 5.78
CA SER A 66 -13.59 -3.04 5.83
C SER A 66 -13.32 -1.67 6.48
N ASP A 67 -12.59 -1.60 7.61
CA ASP A 67 -12.29 -0.30 8.24
C ASP A 67 -11.28 0.54 7.44
N THR A 68 -10.45 -0.08 6.60
CA THR A 68 -9.39 0.64 5.88
C THR A 68 -9.76 0.96 4.42
N LEU A 69 -10.36 0.01 3.69
CA LEU A 69 -10.67 0.15 2.26
C LEU A 69 -12.11 0.58 1.99
N MET A 70 -13.04 0.27 2.89
CA MET A 70 -14.48 0.58 2.73
C MET A 70 -14.94 1.77 3.57
N LYS A 71 -14.00 2.47 4.20
CA LYS A 71 -14.29 3.68 4.98
C LYS A 71 -14.31 4.86 4.03
N ASP A 72 -15.53 5.22 3.64
CA ASP A 72 -15.87 6.40 2.83
C ASP A 72 -15.58 7.70 3.59
#